data_AF-A0A1C3H593-F1
#
_entry.id   AF-A0A1C3H593-F1
#
_cell.length_a   1.000
_cell.length_b   1.000
_cell.length_c   1.000
_cell.angle_alpha   90.00
_cell.angle_beta   90.00
_cell.angle_gamma   90.00
#
_symmetry.space_group_name_H-M   'P 1'
#
loop_
_entity.id
_entity.type
_entity.pdbx_description
1 polymer ?
#
loop_
_entity_poly.entity_id
_entity_poly.type
_entity_poly.pdbx_seq_one_letter_code
_entity_poly.pdbx_strand_id
1 'polypeptide(L)'
;MPTGKYFLPETDWDKGYAAFREFSWQRNGQTFATSEVNKGHTTDSAKLPAGFSEFPAQLTITRSNGQQVAENVTVRSYNGFHAGVFTTSGIRTQLPNDDNNEFNQIFIRPTTQLPSAGKATYAGRAFDQNPVNDTSFQYTINFGTRRGSGEIAASQGVEKIILKEAEIKRETGDGSTVYALDGDAHIEGDRLPGGDSEYTFTLAGPNAEEIIGNVGYTDRKNQGGLLLMHGTRGEISQ
;
A
#
# COMPACT_ATOMS: atom_id res chain seq x y z
N MET A 1 18.71 4.59 9.86
CA MET A 1 17.79 3.84 8.98
C MET A 1 17.60 2.45 9.58
N PRO A 2 16.43 2.07 10.10
CA PRO A 2 16.14 0.66 10.37
C PRO A 2 15.90 -0.06 9.02
N THR A 3 17.01 -0.36 8.35
CA THR A 3 17.05 -1.24 7.18
C THR A 3 16.72 -2.67 7.61
N GLY A 4 15.94 -3.41 6.84
CA GLY A 4 15.73 -4.83 7.14
C GLY A 4 14.96 -5.58 6.08
N LYS A 5 14.98 -6.90 6.21
CA LYS A 5 14.10 -7.78 5.45
C LYS A 5 12.75 -7.87 6.16
N TYR A 6 11.71 -7.70 5.38
CA TYR A 6 10.31 -7.85 5.75
C TYR A 6 9.80 -9.14 5.14
N PHE A 7 8.96 -9.84 5.87
CA PHE A 7 8.24 -11.00 5.37
C PHE A 7 6.77 -10.85 5.74
N LEU A 8 5.90 -10.91 4.74
CA LEU A 8 4.46 -10.95 4.90
C LEU A 8 3.98 -12.30 4.39
N PRO A 9 3.52 -13.21 5.25
CA PRO A 9 2.96 -14.48 4.80
C PRO A 9 1.68 -14.23 3.99
N GLU A 10 1.50 -14.99 2.93
CA GLU A 10 0.27 -15.05 2.15
C GLU A 10 0.13 -16.46 1.61
N THR A 11 -0.79 -17.21 2.19
CA THR A 11 -0.97 -18.64 1.89
C THR A 11 -2.21 -18.95 1.06
N ASP A 12 -3.08 -17.96 0.85
CA ASP A 12 -4.35 -18.13 0.13
C ASP A 12 -4.37 -17.23 -1.11
N TRP A 13 -3.53 -17.57 -2.08
CA TRP A 13 -3.56 -16.90 -3.38
C TRP A 13 -4.78 -17.38 -4.18
N ASP A 14 -5.35 -16.47 -4.96
CA ASP A 14 -6.39 -16.80 -5.94
C ASP A 14 -5.99 -18.01 -6.80
N LYS A 15 -6.95 -18.92 -7.06
CA LYS A 15 -6.71 -20.13 -7.87
C LYS A 15 -6.08 -19.86 -9.23
N GLY A 16 -6.31 -18.67 -9.79
CA GLY A 16 -5.69 -18.23 -11.04
C GLY A 16 -4.16 -18.19 -10.98
N TYR A 17 -3.57 -18.02 -9.79
CA TYR A 17 -2.13 -17.95 -9.61
C TYR A 17 -1.43 -19.31 -9.60
N ALA A 18 -2.16 -20.44 -9.72
CA ALA A 18 -1.57 -21.78 -9.77
C ALA A 18 -0.61 -22.01 -10.97
N ALA A 19 -0.71 -21.17 -12.01
CA ALA A 19 0.22 -21.18 -13.14
C ALA A 19 1.59 -20.55 -12.81
N PHE A 20 1.70 -19.85 -11.68
CA PHE A 20 2.88 -19.11 -11.24
C PHE A 20 3.52 -19.78 -10.03
N ARG A 21 4.82 -19.58 -9.90
CA ARG A 21 5.62 -20.06 -8.76
C ARG A 21 6.16 -18.89 -7.96
N GLU A 22 6.72 -17.90 -8.65
CA GLU A 22 7.43 -16.80 -8.01
C GLU A 22 7.45 -15.56 -8.92
N PHE A 23 7.40 -14.39 -8.30
CA PHE A 23 7.73 -13.10 -8.89
C PHE A 23 8.95 -12.55 -8.14
N SER A 24 9.97 -12.06 -8.85
CA SER A 24 11.19 -11.54 -8.25
C SER A 24 11.59 -10.21 -8.88
N TRP A 25 11.76 -9.18 -8.07
CA TRP A 25 12.17 -7.85 -8.51
C TRP A 25 13.63 -7.57 -8.18
N GLN A 26 14.37 -7.14 -9.20
CA GLN A 26 15.79 -6.81 -9.09
C GLN A 26 16.06 -5.36 -9.48
N ARG A 27 16.94 -4.72 -8.71
CA ARG A 27 17.49 -3.39 -9.00
C ARG A 27 19.00 -3.45 -8.83
N ASN A 28 19.74 -2.91 -9.80
CA ASN A 28 21.21 -2.92 -9.78
C ASN A 28 21.81 -4.33 -9.60
N GLY A 29 21.20 -5.35 -10.20
CA GLY A 29 21.63 -6.75 -10.08
C GLY A 29 21.37 -7.41 -8.73
N GLN A 30 20.56 -6.78 -7.86
CA GLN A 30 20.21 -7.30 -6.55
C GLN A 30 18.69 -7.44 -6.40
N THR A 31 18.23 -8.61 -5.95
CA THR A 31 16.82 -8.83 -5.60
C THR A 31 16.44 -8.02 -4.38
N PHE A 32 15.44 -7.15 -4.52
CA PHE A 32 14.89 -6.37 -3.41
C PHE A 32 13.51 -6.87 -2.96
N ALA A 33 12.77 -7.57 -3.82
CA ALA A 33 11.49 -8.17 -3.43
C ALA A 33 11.28 -9.52 -4.12
N THR A 34 10.57 -10.41 -3.44
CA THR A 34 10.04 -11.66 -4.01
C THR A 34 8.62 -11.89 -3.52
N SER A 35 7.80 -12.50 -4.35
CA SER A 35 6.47 -13.00 -4.01
C SER A 35 6.41 -14.46 -4.44
N GLU A 36 6.42 -15.36 -3.47
CA GLU A 36 6.31 -16.80 -3.70
C GLU A 36 4.86 -17.23 -3.50
N VAL A 37 4.27 -17.80 -4.54
CA VAL A 37 2.85 -18.20 -4.53
C VAL A 37 2.59 -19.19 -3.39
N ASN A 38 1.59 -18.90 -2.57
CA ASN A 38 1.22 -19.65 -1.36
C ASN A 38 2.28 -19.72 -0.25
N LYS A 39 3.27 -18.82 -0.27
CA LYS A 39 4.25 -18.69 0.82
C LYS A 39 4.31 -17.28 1.36
N GLY A 40 4.12 -16.28 0.50
CA GLY A 40 4.10 -14.87 0.88
C GLY A 40 5.19 -14.06 0.21
N HIS A 41 5.40 -12.87 0.76
CA HIS A 41 6.20 -11.83 0.18
C HIS A 41 7.41 -11.49 1.04
N THR A 42 8.55 -11.31 0.40
CA THR A 42 9.76 -10.79 1.05
C THR A 42 10.14 -9.46 0.43
N THR A 43 10.48 -8.47 1.25
CA THR A 43 11.07 -7.20 0.79
C THR A 43 12.33 -6.89 1.59
N ASP A 44 13.43 -6.60 0.92
CA ASP A 44 14.68 -6.12 1.51
C ASP A 44 14.75 -4.60 1.34
N SER A 45 14.28 -3.87 2.35
CA SER A 45 14.15 -2.41 2.27
C SER A 45 15.51 -1.68 2.21
N ALA A 46 16.61 -2.36 2.55
CA ALA A 46 17.95 -1.82 2.43
C ALA A 46 18.37 -1.58 0.98
N LYS A 47 17.70 -2.25 0.02
CA LYS A 47 17.97 -2.15 -1.42
C LYS A 47 17.08 -1.13 -2.13
N LEU A 48 16.11 -0.57 -1.41
CA LEU A 48 15.21 0.47 -1.89
C LEU A 48 15.76 1.86 -1.50
N PRO A 49 15.63 2.88 -2.37
CA PRO A 49 15.89 4.27 -1.96
C PRO A 49 15.02 4.66 -0.77
N ALA A 50 15.50 5.56 0.09
CA ALA A 50 14.73 6.09 1.20
C ALA A 50 13.64 7.05 0.72
N GLY A 51 12.49 7.07 1.40
CA GLY A 51 11.37 7.94 1.05
C GLY A 51 10.70 7.53 -0.27
N PHE A 52 9.98 8.48 -0.88
CA PHE A 52 9.35 8.24 -2.18
C PHE A 52 10.37 8.29 -3.31
N SER A 53 10.34 7.30 -4.20
CA SER A 53 11.24 7.22 -5.35
C SER A 53 10.62 6.47 -6.52
N GLU A 54 11.09 6.81 -7.72
CA GLU A 54 10.79 6.12 -8.96
C GLU A 54 12.10 5.64 -9.61
N PHE A 55 12.16 4.38 -10.04
CA PHE A 55 13.37 3.81 -10.62
C PHE A 55 13.08 2.61 -11.53
N PRO A 56 13.96 2.31 -12.50
CA PRO A 56 13.86 1.09 -13.29
C PRO A 56 14.23 -0.14 -12.47
N ALA A 57 13.53 -1.24 -12.72
CA ALA A 57 13.81 -2.56 -12.18
C ALA A 57 13.55 -3.65 -13.23
N GLN A 58 14.01 -4.86 -12.95
CA GLN A 58 13.66 -6.06 -13.70
C GLN A 58 12.77 -6.95 -12.85
N LEU A 59 11.58 -7.27 -13.36
CA LEU A 59 10.71 -8.31 -12.82
C LEU A 59 11.02 -9.63 -13.54
N THR A 60 11.27 -10.68 -12.79
CA THR A 60 11.31 -12.06 -13.30
C THR A 60 10.10 -12.81 -12.79
N ILE A 61 9.29 -13.32 -13.71
CA ILE A 61 8.11 -14.13 -13.45
C ILE A 61 8.49 -15.58 -13.72
N THR A 62 8.43 -16.42 -12.70
CA THR A 62 8.65 -17.86 -12.85
C THR A 62 7.32 -18.61 -12.79
N ARG A 63 7.02 -19.37 -13.83
CA ARG A 63 5.84 -20.24 -13.92
C ARG A 63 6.05 -21.55 -13.16
N SER A 64 4.95 -22.22 -12.84
CA SER A 64 4.96 -23.51 -12.14
C SER A 64 5.71 -24.61 -12.92
N ASN A 65 5.71 -24.53 -14.25
CA ASN A 65 6.50 -25.42 -15.12
C ASN A 65 8.01 -25.06 -15.21
N GLY A 66 8.48 -24.04 -14.47
CA GLY A 66 9.87 -23.59 -14.45
C GLY A 66 10.25 -22.60 -15.55
N GLN A 67 9.36 -22.29 -16.49
CA GLN A 67 9.59 -21.24 -17.49
C GLN A 67 9.72 -19.88 -16.80
N GLN A 68 10.68 -19.07 -17.26
CA GLN A 68 10.88 -17.70 -16.79
C GLN A 68 10.59 -16.68 -17.89
N VAL A 69 9.99 -15.57 -17.50
CA VAL A 69 9.80 -14.37 -18.31
C VAL A 69 10.39 -13.20 -17.55
N ALA A 70 11.24 -12.42 -18.20
CA ALA A 70 11.81 -11.20 -17.64
C ALA A 70 11.18 -9.97 -18.30
N GLU A 71 10.76 -9.02 -17.49
CA GLU A 71 10.14 -7.77 -17.93
C GLU A 71 10.86 -6.58 -17.27
N ASN A 72 11.13 -5.54 -18.05
CA ASN A 72 11.63 -4.29 -17.52
C ASN A 72 10.42 -3.46 -17.06
N VAL A 73 10.46 -3.02 -15.82
CA VAL A 73 9.36 -2.27 -15.19
C VAL A 73 9.90 -0.98 -14.58
N THR A 74 9.05 0.04 -14.52
CA THR A 74 9.28 1.19 -13.64
C THR A 74 8.64 0.88 -12.30
N VAL A 75 9.40 1.03 -11.21
CA VAL A 75 8.91 0.86 -9.84
C VAL A 75 8.73 2.24 -9.24
N ARG A 76 7.55 2.46 -8.65
CA ARG A 76 7.26 3.63 -7.80
C ARG A 76 7.11 3.12 -6.38
N SER A 77 7.85 3.68 -5.43
CA SER A 77 7.90 3.15 -4.08
C SER A 77 8.02 4.23 -3.02
N TYR A 78 7.51 3.93 -1.83
CA TYR A 78 7.84 4.63 -0.59
C TYR A 78 8.54 3.65 0.35
N ASN A 79 9.68 4.05 0.89
CA ASN A 79 10.45 3.29 1.89
C ASN A 79 10.67 4.15 3.13
N GLY A 80 9.81 3.98 4.13
CA GLY A 80 9.85 4.67 5.41
C GLY A 80 10.76 3.99 6.43
N PHE A 81 10.58 4.35 7.70
CA PHE A 81 11.36 3.80 8.82
C PHE A 81 10.81 2.46 9.32
N HIS A 82 9.51 2.25 9.23
CA HIS A 82 8.78 1.10 9.74
C HIS A 82 7.90 0.44 8.69
N ALA A 83 7.48 1.16 7.66
CA ALA A 83 6.69 0.64 6.57
C ALA A 83 7.16 1.14 5.21
N GLY A 84 6.69 0.46 4.18
CA GLY A 84 6.79 0.94 2.82
C GLY A 84 5.85 0.20 1.89
N VAL A 85 5.79 0.68 0.66
CA VAL A 85 4.98 0.11 -0.38
C VAL A 85 5.65 0.36 -1.72
N PHE A 86 5.48 -0.56 -2.67
CA PHE A 86 5.83 -0.30 -4.06
C PHE A 86 4.75 -0.79 -5.00
N THR A 87 4.69 -0.15 -6.17
CA THR A 87 3.91 -0.57 -7.34
C THR A 87 4.83 -0.66 -8.56
N THR A 88 4.47 -1.48 -9.53
CA THR A 88 5.13 -1.53 -10.84
C THR A 88 4.24 -0.98 -11.94
N SER A 89 4.85 -0.35 -12.94
CA SER A 89 4.21 -0.13 -14.24
C SER A 89 3.60 -1.43 -14.76
N GLY A 90 2.49 -1.32 -15.50
CA GLY A 90 1.81 -2.45 -16.13
C GLY A 90 2.77 -3.39 -16.86
N ILE A 91 2.59 -4.69 -16.63
CA ILE A 91 3.40 -5.75 -17.24
C ILE A 91 2.69 -6.34 -18.46
N ARG A 92 3.36 -7.15 -19.27
CA ARG A 92 2.78 -7.81 -20.45
C ARG A 92 2.19 -9.17 -20.13
N THR A 93 2.74 -9.84 -19.12
CA THR A 93 2.22 -11.13 -18.64
C THR A 93 0.90 -10.90 -17.93
N GLN A 94 -0.20 -11.40 -18.47
CA GLN A 94 -1.52 -11.28 -17.83
C GLN A 94 -1.51 -11.97 -16.46
N LEU A 95 -1.84 -11.19 -15.42
CA LEU A 95 -2.12 -11.67 -14.08
C LEU A 95 -3.60 -12.06 -13.96
N PRO A 96 -3.93 -13.07 -13.15
CA PRO A 96 -5.32 -13.41 -12.86
C PRO A 96 -6.05 -12.27 -12.14
N ASN A 97 -7.29 -11.98 -12.55
CA ASN A 97 -8.20 -11.03 -11.90
C ASN A 97 -7.66 -9.60 -11.75
N ASP A 98 -6.72 -9.19 -12.59
CA ASP A 98 -6.12 -7.86 -12.56
C ASP A 98 -6.26 -7.18 -13.93
N ASP A 99 -7.14 -6.17 -13.97
CA ASP A 99 -7.45 -5.38 -15.17
C ASP A 99 -6.33 -4.39 -15.53
N ASN A 100 -5.50 -4.00 -14.55
CA ASN A 100 -4.41 -3.03 -14.71
C ASN A 100 -3.03 -3.68 -14.87
N ASN A 101 -2.98 -5.00 -14.62
CA ASN A 101 -1.80 -5.85 -14.76
C ASN A 101 -0.58 -5.27 -14.02
N GLU A 102 -0.81 -4.83 -12.78
CA GLU A 102 0.16 -4.16 -11.92
C GLU A 102 0.44 -5.00 -10.66
N PHE A 103 1.63 -4.84 -10.08
CA PHE A 103 1.96 -5.51 -8.83
C PHE A 103 2.17 -4.51 -7.72
N ASN A 104 1.34 -4.59 -6.68
CA ASN A 104 1.39 -3.73 -5.51
C ASN A 104 1.82 -4.54 -4.29
N GLN A 105 2.77 -4.05 -3.51
CA GLN A 105 3.26 -4.78 -2.33
C GLN A 105 3.56 -3.85 -1.17
N ILE A 106 2.86 -4.06 -0.06
CA ILE A 106 3.10 -3.41 1.22
C ILE A 106 4.05 -4.25 2.05
N PHE A 107 4.96 -3.61 2.76
CA PHE A 107 5.81 -4.23 3.77
C PHE A 107 5.82 -3.37 5.03
N ILE A 108 5.73 -4.01 6.20
CA ILE A 108 5.43 -3.30 7.45
C ILE A 108 6.08 -3.97 8.65
N ARG A 109 6.54 -3.15 9.60
CA ARG A 109 6.74 -3.49 11.01
C ARG A 109 5.53 -2.97 11.78
N PRO A 110 4.59 -3.85 12.18
CA PRO A 110 3.34 -3.44 12.79
C PRO A 110 3.54 -2.65 14.08
N THR A 111 2.57 -1.82 14.40
CA THR A 111 2.54 -1.13 15.70
C THR A 111 2.43 -2.11 16.85
N THR A 112 3.33 -1.98 17.83
CA THR A 112 3.32 -2.80 19.04
C THR A 112 2.54 -2.16 20.18
N GLN A 113 2.56 -0.82 20.28
CA GLN A 113 1.83 -0.08 21.30
C GLN A 113 1.16 1.16 20.72
N LEU A 114 -0.17 1.21 20.79
CA LEU A 114 -0.89 2.44 20.46
C LEU A 114 -0.66 3.49 21.56
N PRO A 115 -0.46 4.77 21.19
CA PRO A 115 -0.67 5.87 22.11
C PRO A 115 -2.07 5.76 22.74
N SER A 116 -2.19 6.11 24.02
CA SER A 116 -3.44 5.94 24.77
C SER A 116 -4.40 7.12 24.66
N ALA A 117 -3.90 8.31 24.27
CA ALA A 117 -4.65 9.55 24.21
C ALA A 117 -3.97 10.56 23.26
N GLY A 118 -4.65 11.68 23.01
CA GLY A 118 -4.21 12.75 22.13
C GLY A 118 -4.57 12.54 20.67
N LYS A 119 -4.28 13.55 19.85
CA LYS A 119 -4.53 13.57 18.41
C LYS A 119 -3.23 13.73 17.65
N ALA A 120 -3.11 13.06 16.51
CA ALA A 120 -2.00 13.29 15.60
C ALA A 120 -2.48 13.23 14.16
N THR A 121 -1.90 14.10 13.34
CA THR A 121 -2.09 14.11 11.90
C THR A 121 -0.90 13.41 11.24
N TYR A 122 -1.21 12.46 10.37
CA TYR A 122 -0.28 11.81 9.47
C TYR A 122 -0.33 12.55 8.14
N ALA A 123 0.83 12.92 7.63
CA ALA A 123 0.96 13.60 6.34
C ALA A 123 1.86 12.78 5.43
N GLY A 124 1.48 12.67 4.16
CA GLY A 124 2.28 12.00 3.16
C GLY A 124 1.68 12.11 1.78
N ARG A 125 1.67 10.99 1.04
CA ARG A 125 1.34 10.97 -0.38
C ARG A 125 0.42 9.80 -0.72
N ALA A 126 -0.49 10.05 -1.64
CA ALA A 126 -1.22 9.04 -2.39
C ALA A 126 -0.66 8.97 -3.82
N PHE A 127 -0.50 7.76 -4.35
CA PHE A 127 0.07 7.52 -5.68
C PHE A 127 -0.33 6.13 -6.21
N ASP A 128 -0.23 5.93 -7.52
CA ASP A 128 -0.36 4.63 -8.18
C ASP A 128 0.78 4.46 -9.19
N GLN A 129 0.63 3.66 -10.25
CA GLN A 129 1.63 3.55 -11.30
C GLN A 129 1.75 4.79 -12.22
N ASN A 130 0.78 5.71 -12.21
CA ASN A 130 0.72 6.88 -13.07
C ASN A 130 1.10 8.17 -12.31
N PRO A 131 2.23 8.82 -12.63
CA PRO A 131 2.66 10.04 -11.95
C PRO A 131 1.69 11.22 -12.00
N VAL A 132 0.75 11.24 -12.96
CA VAL A 132 -0.30 12.28 -13.06
C VAL A 132 -1.27 12.23 -11.88
N ASN A 133 -1.37 11.07 -11.22
CA ASN A 133 -2.28 10.82 -10.11
C ASN A 133 -1.69 11.19 -8.74
N ASP A 134 -0.38 11.45 -8.66
CA ASP A 134 0.30 11.81 -7.41
C ASP A 134 -0.34 13.00 -6.72
N THR A 135 -0.59 12.84 -5.42
CA THR A 135 -1.23 13.88 -4.62
C THR A 135 -0.91 13.74 -3.13
N SER A 136 -1.25 14.77 -2.34
CA SER A 136 -1.06 14.74 -0.90
C SER A 136 -2.14 13.90 -0.22
N PHE A 137 -1.72 13.23 0.85
CA PHE A 137 -2.58 12.46 1.73
C PHE A 137 -2.43 12.99 3.15
N GLN A 138 -3.56 13.18 3.84
CA GLN A 138 -3.61 13.59 5.23
C GLN A 138 -4.67 12.79 5.99
N TYR A 139 -4.32 12.30 7.17
CA TYR A 139 -5.23 11.53 8.01
C TYR A 139 -4.99 11.85 9.48
N THR A 140 -6.03 12.16 10.23
CA THR A 140 -5.91 12.51 11.66
C THR A 140 -6.53 11.41 12.50
N ILE A 141 -5.77 10.91 13.47
CA ILE A 141 -6.23 9.92 14.45
C ILE A 141 -6.34 10.59 15.81
N ASN A 142 -7.47 10.39 16.46
CA ASN A 142 -7.64 10.61 17.88
C ASN A 142 -7.45 9.27 18.61
N PHE A 143 -6.33 9.12 19.33
CA PHE A 143 -6.00 7.90 20.05
C PHE A 143 -6.88 7.66 21.28
N GLY A 144 -7.46 8.72 21.85
CA GLY A 144 -8.38 8.62 22.99
C GLY A 144 -9.72 8.00 22.60
N THR A 145 -10.24 8.35 21.41
CA THR A 145 -11.46 7.75 20.86
C THR A 145 -11.16 6.56 19.94
N ARG A 146 -9.90 6.32 19.60
CA ARG A 146 -9.44 5.33 18.62
C ARG A 146 -10.16 5.45 17.29
N ARG A 147 -10.41 6.68 16.84
CA ARG A 147 -11.02 6.95 15.54
C ARG A 147 -10.17 7.91 14.75
N GLY A 148 -10.22 7.80 13.44
CA GLY A 148 -9.58 8.75 12.55
C GLY A 148 -10.35 8.98 11.28
N SER A 149 -10.03 10.07 10.60
CA SER A 149 -10.60 10.47 9.31
C SER A 149 -9.58 11.31 8.56
N GLY A 150 -9.76 11.48 7.25
CA GLY A 150 -8.80 12.21 6.45
C GLY A 150 -9.28 12.57 5.06
N GLU A 151 -8.32 12.93 4.22
CA GLU A 151 -8.54 13.27 2.83
C GLU A 151 -7.31 12.99 1.99
N ILE A 152 -7.57 12.82 0.70
CA ILE A 152 -6.59 12.82 -0.38
C ILE A 152 -6.92 14.05 -1.23
N ALA A 153 -5.95 14.92 -1.44
CA ALA A 153 -6.15 16.13 -2.22
C ALA A 153 -6.39 15.80 -3.70
N ALA A 154 -7.02 16.71 -4.44
CA ALA A 154 -7.13 16.58 -5.88
C ALA A 154 -5.76 16.76 -6.58
N SER A 155 -5.57 16.06 -7.69
CA SER A 155 -4.47 16.23 -8.65
C SER A 155 -5.02 16.40 -10.07
N GLN A 156 -4.15 16.26 -11.08
CA GLN A 156 -4.59 16.31 -12.48
C GLN A 156 -5.43 15.08 -12.87
N GLY A 157 -5.15 13.91 -12.29
CA GLY A 157 -5.82 12.65 -12.60
C GLY A 157 -6.71 12.10 -11.50
N VAL A 158 -6.71 12.69 -10.30
CA VAL A 158 -7.50 12.25 -9.16
C VAL A 158 -8.32 13.41 -8.61
N GLU A 159 -9.61 13.18 -8.37
CA GLU A 159 -10.47 14.15 -7.69
C GLU A 159 -10.22 14.11 -6.18
N LYS A 160 -10.67 15.13 -5.43
CA LYS A 160 -10.50 15.10 -3.98
C LYS A 160 -11.30 13.94 -3.37
N ILE A 161 -10.66 13.07 -2.59
CA ILE A 161 -11.30 11.94 -1.92
C ILE A 161 -11.36 12.21 -0.41
N ILE A 162 -12.53 12.06 0.18
CA ILE A 162 -12.78 12.18 1.60
C ILE A 162 -12.79 10.78 2.23
N LEU A 163 -11.96 10.58 3.24
CA LEU A 163 -11.84 9.33 4.00
C LEU A 163 -12.68 9.48 5.27
N LYS A 164 -13.84 8.80 5.31
CA LYS A 164 -14.78 8.94 6.44
C LYS A 164 -14.19 8.38 7.73
N GLU A 165 -14.79 8.76 8.84
CA GLU A 165 -14.30 8.36 10.16
C GLU A 165 -14.41 6.85 10.41
N ALA A 166 -13.27 6.20 10.63
CA ALA A 166 -13.16 4.77 10.94
C ALA A 166 -12.55 4.54 12.34
N GLU A 167 -12.82 3.37 12.91
CA GLU A 167 -12.24 2.94 14.19
C GLU A 167 -10.93 2.16 13.97
N ILE A 168 -9.97 2.33 14.87
CA ILE A 168 -8.78 1.48 14.94
C ILE A 168 -9.16 0.10 15.48
N LYS A 169 -9.08 -0.90 14.62
CA LYS A 169 -9.25 -2.31 15.01
C LYS A 169 -7.90 -2.97 15.21
N ARG A 170 -7.87 -3.97 16.09
CA ARG A 170 -6.76 -4.90 16.19
C ARG A 170 -7.12 -6.15 15.40
N GLU A 171 -6.34 -6.45 14.38
CA GLU A 171 -6.57 -7.56 13.47
C GLU A 171 -5.48 -8.59 13.61
N THR A 172 -5.81 -9.86 13.37
CA THR A 172 -4.84 -10.96 13.42
C THR A 172 -5.15 -11.92 12.30
N GLY A 173 -4.19 -12.10 11.40
CA GLY A 173 -4.28 -12.95 10.22
C GLY A 173 -2.88 -13.43 9.83
N ASP A 174 -2.78 -14.64 9.28
CA ASP A 174 -1.54 -15.27 8.78
C ASP A 174 -0.33 -15.15 9.73
N GLY A 175 -0.55 -15.17 11.04
CA GLY A 175 0.51 -15.08 12.05
C GLY A 175 1.06 -13.68 12.32
N SER A 176 0.45 -12.64 11.76
CA SER A 176 0.72 -11.24 12.08
C SER A 176 -0.46 -10.60 12.82
N THR A 177 -0.15 -9.73 13.78
CA THR A 177 -1.15 -8.87 14.43
C THR A 177 -0.87 -7.43 14.03
N VAL A 178 -1.90 -6.73 13.59
CA VAL A 178 -1.79 -5.34 13.16
C VAL A 178 -2.87 -4.47 13.79
N TYR A 179 -2.66 -3.15 13.78
CA TYR A 179 -3.71 -2.17 14.03
C TYR A 179 -4.09 -1.53 12.70
N ALA A 180 -5.34 -1.67 12.30
CA ALA A 180 -5.84 -1.24 11.00
C ALA A 180 -7.07 -0.34 11.14
N LEU A 181 -7.34 0.46 10.11
CA LEU A 181 -8.56 1.22 9.94
C LEU A 181 -9.11 0.92 8.55
N ASP A 182 -10.31 0.37 8.51
CA ASP A 182 -11.11 0.19 7.30
C ASP A 182 -12.31 1.12 7.36
N GLY A 183 -12.51 1.90 6.31
CA GLY A 183 -13.65 2.79 6.26
C GLY A 183 -14.04 3.20 4.85
N ASP A 184 -15.21 3.83 4.75
CA ASP A 184 -15.68 4.35 3.48
C ASP A 184 -14.87 5.56 3.03
N ALA A 185 -14.68 5.67 1.73
CA ALA A 185 -14.24 6.85 1.03
C ALA A 185 -15.35 7.40 0.13
N HIS A 186 -15.23 8.64 -0.31
CA HIS A 186 -16.04 9.18 -1.41
C HIS A 186 -15.37 10.37 -2.07
N ILE A 187 -15.68 10.61 -3.33
CA ILE A 187 -15.26 11.83 -4.02
C ILE A 187 -16.02 13.03 -3.43
N GLU A 188 -15.30 14.12 -3.12
CA GLU A 188 -15.91 15.32 -2.55
C GLU A 188 -17.02 15.86 -3.46
N GLY A 189 -18.18 16.17 -2.88
CA GLY A 189 -19.33 16.68 -3.63
C GLY A 189 -20.09 15.63 -4.45
N ASP A 190 -19.71 14.35 -4.36
CA ASP A 190 -20.50 13.26 -4.92
C ASP A 190 -21.81 13.08 -4.14
N ARG A 191 -22.87 12.80 -4.88
CA ARG A 191 -24.23 12.53 -4.38
C ARG A 191 -24.70 11.13 -4.74
N LEU A 192 -23.87 10.34 -5.43
CA LEU A 192 -24.25 9.01 -5.89
C LEU A 192 -24.38 8.05 -4.68
N PRO A 193 -25.58 7.53 -4.42
CA PRO A 193 -25.76 6.44 -3.47
C PRO A 193 -25.30 5.15 -4.17
N GLY A 194 -24.05 4.74 -3.99
CA GLY A 194 -23.60 3.41 -4.45
C GLY A 194 -22.21 3.33 -5.09
N GLY A 195 -21.36 4.35 -4.98
CA GLY A 195 -19.93 4.16 -5.20
C GLY A 195 -19.28 3.70 -3.90
N ASP A 196 -19.25 2.39 -3.65
CA ASP A 196 -18.60 1.79 -2.46
C ASP A 196 -17.07 1.94 -2.60
N SER A 197 -16.58 3.15 -2.42
CA SER A 197 -15.15 3.43 -2.29
C SER A 197 -14.75 3.11 -0.86
N GLU A 198 -13.66 2.37 -0.69
CA GLU A 198 -13.21 1.90 0.61
C GLU A 198 -11.71 2.15 0.72
N TYR A 199 -11.26 2.45 1.92
CA TYR A 199 -9.85 2.54 2.24
C TYR A 199 -9.49 1.60 3.37
N THR A 200 -8.25 1.11 3.32
CA THR A 200 -7.63 0.38 4.41
C THR A 200 -6.21 0.90 4.61
N PHE A 201 -5.87 1.26 5.86
CA PHE A 201 -4.48 1.50 6.27
C PHE A 201 -4.13 0.73 7.52
N THR A 202 -2.86 0.35 7.62
CA THR A 202 -2.27 -0.25 8.81
C THR A 202 -1.29 0.72 9.47
N LEU A 203 -1.26 0.73 10.80
CA LEU A 203 -0.33 1.51 11.62
C LEU A 203 1.00 0.77 11.79
N ALA A 204 2.09 1.48 11.53
CA ALA A 204 3.45 0.96 11.57
C ALA A 204 4.33 1.68 12.59
N GLY A 205 5.33 0.94 13.09
CA GLY A 205 6.31 1.41 14.06
C GLY A 205 5.85 1.25 15.51
N PRO A 206 6.78 1.15 16.49
CA PRO A 206 6.45 0.80 17.87
C PRO A 206 5.33 1.64 18.51
N ASN A 207 5.18 2.90 18.10
CA ASN A 207 4.23 3.88 18.63
C ASN A 207 3.37 4.54 17.53
N ALA A 208 2.99 3.78 16.50
CA ALA A 208 2.21 4.24 15.36
C ALA A 208 2.83 5.50 14.69
N GLU A 209 4.12 5.43 14.37
CA GLU A 209 4.86 6.53 13.75
C GLU A 209 4.51 6.70 12.26
N GLU A 210 4.03 5.65 11.59
CA GLU A 210 3.71 5.65 10.16
C GLU A 210 2.36 4.98 9.88
N ILE A 211 1.73 5.33 8.76
CA ILE A 211 0.58 4.62 8.17
C ILE A 211 0.87 4.27 6.73
N ILE A 212 0.35 3.11 6.31
CA ILE A 212 0.54 2.55 4.96
C ILE A 212 -0.71 1.78 4.54
N GLY A 213 -1.08 1.83 3.27
CA GLY A 213 -2.23 1.08 2.74
C GLY A 213 -2.74 1.64 1.42
N ASN A 214 -4.04 1.56 1.17
CA ASN A 214 -4.64 1.96 -0.10
C ASN A 214 -6.08 2.48 0.04
N VAL A 215 -6.59 3.09 -1.04
CA VAL A 215 -8.02 3.40 -1.25
C VAL A 215 -8.41 2.91 -2.64
N GLY A 216 -9.47 2.11 -2.69
CA GLY A 216 -10.23 1.89 -3.91
C GLY A 216 -11.27 2.99 -4.05
N TYR A 217 -11.35 3.61 -5.23
CA TYR A 217 -12.31 4.67 -5.47
C TYR A 217 -12.98 4.54 -6.83
N THR A 218 -14.19 5.07 -6.94
CA THR A 218 -14.90 5.25 -8.21
C THR A 218 -14.98 6.74 -8.50
N ASP A 219 -14.44 7.19 -9.63
CA ASP A 219 -14.49 8.58 -10.05
C ASP A 219 -15.89 9.01 -10.52
N ARG A 220 -16.10 10.32 -10.75
CA ARG A 220 -17.40 10.82 -11.23
C ARG A 220 -17.81 10.34 -12.63
N LYS A 221 -16.89 9.71 -13.38
CA LYS A 221 -17.17 9.05 -14.67
C LYS A 221 -17.48 7.56 -14.50
N ASN A 222 -17.64 7.10 -13.26
CA ASN A 222 -17.88 5.70 -12.91
C ASN A 222 -16.71 4.77 -13.31
N GLN A 223 -15.47 5.28 -13.21
CA GLN A 223 -14.24 4.53 -13.45
C GLN A 223 -13.57 4.21 -12.11
N GLY A 224 -13.21 2.94 -11.92
CA GLY A 224 -12.50 2.49 -10.73
C GLY A 224 -11.03 2.89 -10.76
N GLY A 225 -10.45 3.16 -9.60
CA GLY A 225 -9.04 3.41 -9.40
C GLY A 225 -8.57 2.93 -8.02
N LEU A 226 -7.26 2.76 -7.89
CA LEU A 226 -6.60 2.39 -6.64
C LEU A 226 -5.45 3.37 -6.40
N LEU A 227 -5.37 3.97 -5.22
CA LEU A 227 -4.18 4.71 -4.80
C LEU A 227 -3.55 4.00 -3.60
N LEU A 228 -2.25 3.80 -3.67
CA LEU A 228 -1.41 3.48 -2.52
C LEU A 228 -1.18 4.75 -1.71
N MET A 229 -1.17 4.64 -0.39
CA MET A 229 -0.91 5.76 0.51
C MET A 229 0.11 5.42 1.58
N HIS A 230 0.88 6.44 1.92
CA HIS A 230 1.74 6.44 3.09
C HIS A 230 1.69 7.78 3.80
N GLY A 231 1.89 7.77 5.12
CA GLY A 231 1.98 9.00 5.92
C GLY A 231 2.83 8.81 7.16
N THR A 232 3.52 9.87 7.57
CA THR A 232 4.29 9.90 8.83
C THR A 232 3.54 10.76 9.85
N ARG A 233 3.49 10.29 11.10
CA ARG A 233 2.80 10.96 12.19
C ARG A 233 3.53 12.24 12.60
N GLY A 234 2.80 13.34 12.76
CA GLY A 234 3.28 14.52 13.47
C GLY A 234 3.33 14.30 15.00
N GLU A 235 3.54 15.39 15.72
CA GLU A 235 3.45 15.37 17.19
C GLU A 235 2.04 14.99 17.67
N ILE A 236 1.96 14.32 18.81
CA ILE A 236 0.68 14.04 19.47
C ILE A 236 0.32 15.25 20.32
N SER A 237 -0.74 15.96 19.94
CA SER A 237 -1.33 17.04 20.73
C SER A 237 -2.38 16.50 21.70
N GLN A 238 -2.53 17.17 22.85
CA GLN A 238 -3.58 16.86 23.84
C GLN A 238 -4.88 17.59 23.50
#